data_AF-A0A3A8GWN5-F1
#
_entry.id   AF-A0A3A8GWN5-F1
#
_cell.length_a   1.000
_cell.length_b   1.000
_cell.length_c   1.000
_cell.angle_alpha   90.00
_cell.angle_beta   90.00
_cell.angle_gamma   90.00
#
_symmetry.space_group_name_H-M   'P 1'
#
loop_
_entity.id
_entity.type
_entity.pdbx_description
1 polymer ?
#
loop_
_entity_poly.entity_id
_entity_poly.type
_entity_poly.pdbx_seq_one_letter_code
_entity_poly.pdbx_strand_id
1 'polypeptide(L)'
;MGDPRNPQRAQETWNAERLRISEVELRALAPLVTLSGGWAWHFMAPPHEELKIDHDHKDVDLFVAPERFAELIQVLTARGFARIWTRFDATSTNFYRYAKYLEGAKVILDVFVRNVPSVQVGDMRVVEPATLLTFYGDIHSTDDCVSVLAARKLLARGISPIGRKELVTRPR
;
A
#
# COMPACT_ATOMS: atom_id res chain seq x y z
N MET A 1 -12.65 -13.38 -0.75
CA MET A 1 -11.26 -13.57 -1.23
C MET A 1 -10.48 -14.22 -0.10
N GLY A 2 -9.83 -15.35 -0.36
CA GLY A 2 -9.28 -16.25 0.67
C GLY A 2 -8.08 -15.71 1.45
N ASP A 3 -7.85 -16.33 2.61
CA ASP A 3 -6.83 -16.00 3.60
C ASP A 3 -5.41 -15.94 3.00
N PRO A 4 -4.68 -14.82 3.11
CA PRO A 4 -3.26 -14.73 2.71
C PRO A 4 -2.35 -15.66 3.53
N ARG A 5 -2.81 -16.12 4.70
CA ARG A 5 -2.12 -17.12 5.53
C ARG A 5 -2.24 -18.54 4.97
N ASN A 6 -2.95 -18.75 3.86
CA ASN A 6 -2.98 -20.04 3.19
C ASN A 6 -1.65 -20.26 2.44
N PRO A 7 -0.77 -21.16 2.89
CA PRO A 7 0.54 -21.40 2.25
C PRO A 7 0.42 -21.82 0.79
N GLN A 8 -0.73 -22.39 0.40
CA GLN A 8 -1.03 -22.81 -0.97
C GLN A 8 -1.14 -21.64 -1.94
N ARG A 9 -1.39 -20.42 -1.43
CA ARG A 9 -1.60 -19.20 -2.24
C ARG A 9 -0.36 -18.31 -2.30
N ALA A 10 0.68 -18.64 -1.56
CA ALA A 10 1.90 -17.84 -1.47
C ALA A 10 2.66 -17.77 -2.81
N GLN A 11 2.46 -18.74 -3.70
CA GLN A 11 3.03 -18.75 -5.06
C GLN A 11 2.03 -18.26 -6.12
N GLU A 12 0.82 -17.86 -5.72
CA GLU A 12 -0.13 -17.28 -6.67
C GLU A 12 0.33 -15.89 -7.07
N THR A 13 0.30 -15.62 -8.37
CA THR A 13 0.48 -14.29 -8.91
C THR A 13 -0.74 -13.42 -8.61
N TRP A 14 -0.49 -12.13 -8.45
CA TRP A 14 -1.53 -11.13 -8.55
C TRP A 14 -2.01 -11.03 -10.01
N ASN A 15 -3.28 -10.67 -10.20
CA ASN A 15 -3.79 -10.39 -11.53
C ASN A 15 -3.10 -9.11 -12.07
N ALA A 16 -2.28 -9.27 -13.11
CA ALA A 16 -1.45 -8.20 -13.64
C ALA A 16 -2.25 -7.02 -14.20
N GLU A 17 -3.41 -7.29 -14.82
CA GLU A 17 -4.30 -6.22 -15.32
C GLU A 17 -4.86 -5.38 -14.18
N ARG A 18 -5.30 -6.03 -13.09
CA ARG A 18 -5.76 -5.35 -11.89
C ARG A 18 -4.66 -4.50 -11.26
N LEU A 19 -3.43 -5.02 -11.18
CA LEU A 19 -2.31 -4.24 -10.66
C LEU A 19 -2.02 -3.02 -11.53
N ARG A 20 -1.97 -3.19 -12.85
CA ARG A 20 -1.77 -2.08 -13.80
C ARG A 20 -2.85 -1.00 -13.65
N ILE A 21 -4.11 -1.40 -13.50
CA ILE A 21 -5.22 -0.48 -13.28
C ILE A 21 -5.04 0.28 -11.96
N SER A 22 -4.75 -0.43 -10.87
CA SER A 22 -4.50 0.19 -9.57
C SER A 22 -3.34 1.18 -9.64
N GLU A 23 -2.20 0.80 -10.23
CA GLU A 23 -1.01 1.63 -10.33
C GLU A 23 -1.29 2.95 -11.07
N VAL A 24 -2.07 2.92 -12.16
CA VAL A 24 -2.51 4.12 -12.88
C VAL A 24 -3.29 5.06 -11.96
N GLU A 25 -4.19 4.53 -11.13
CA GLU A 25 -4.92 5.34 -10.15
C GLU A 25 -3.97 5.89 -9.08
N LEU A 26 -3.03 5.10 -8.56
CA LEU A 26 -2.09 5.54 -7.53
C LEU A 26 -1.15 6.64 -8.01
N ARG A 27 -0.60 6.51 -9.21
CA ARG A 27 0.27 7.54 -9.81
C ARG A 27 -0.47 8.86 -10.01
N ALA A 28 -1.77 8.81 -10.34
CA ALA A 28 -2.58 10.02 -10.43
C ALA A 28 -2.82 10.70 -9.07
N LEU A 29 -2.78 9.95 -7.97
CA LEU A 29 -2.93 10.46 -6.60
C LEU A 29 -1.59 10.87 -5.96
N ALA A 30 -0.46 10.42 -6.51
CA ALA A 30 0.90 10.59 -5.97
C ALA A 30 1.24 12.02 -5.51
N PRO A 31 0.81 13.11 -6.20
CA PRO A 31 1.11 14.46 -5.73
C PRO A 31 0.51 14.77 -4.36
N LEU A 32 -0.56 14.08 -3.95
CA LEU A 32 -1.38 14.38 -2.78
C LEU A 32 -1.12 13.47 -1.59
N VAL A 33 -0.65 12.25 -1.85
CA VAL A 33 -0.67 11.16 -0.86
C VAL A 33 0.71 10.59 -0.60
N THR A 34 0.82 9.88 0.52
CA THR A 34 1.95 9.03 0.87
C THR A 34 1.45 7.59 0.92
N LEU A 35 2.02 6.71 0.09
CA LEU A 35 1.64 5.30 0.06
C LEU A 35 2.16 4.54 1.29
N SER A 36 1.38 3.56 1.73
CA SER A 36 1.70 2.64 2.82
C SER A 36 1.39 1.20 2.39
N GLY A 37 1.52 0.25 3.32
CA GLY A 37 1.14 -1.15 3.13
C GLY A 37 1.96 -1.86 2.03
N GLY A 38 1.35 -2.86 1.39
CA GLY A 38 2.01 -3.62 0.32
C GLY A 38 2.36 -2.76 -0.91
N TRP A 39 1.55 -1.76 -1.24
CA TRP A 39 1.85 -0.84 -2.34
C TRP A 39 3.10 0.00 -2.09
N ALA A 40 3.35 0.45 -0.85
CA ALA A 40 4.61 1.11 -0.54
C ALA A 40 5.82 0.19 -0.78
N TRP A 41 5.73 -1.09 -0.38
CA TRP A 41 6.80 -2.07 -0.63
C TRP A 41 6.98 -2.34 -2.12
N HIS A 42 5.90 -2.45 -2.89
CA HIS A 42 5.95 -2.60 -4.34
C HIS A 42 6.74 -1.48 -5.03
N PHE A 43 6.48 -0.22 -4.70
CA PHE A 43 7.22 0.90 -5.28
C PHE A 43 8.67 0.99 -4.78
N MET A 44 8.97 0.44 -3.61
CA MET A 44 10.34 0.34 -3.08
C MET A 44 11.13 -0.84 -3.66
N ALA A 45 10.46 -1.89 -4.13
CA ALA A 45 11.10 -3.07 -4.67
C ALA A 45 11.62 -2.82 -6.10
N PRO A 46 12.68 -3.55 -6.53
CA PRO A 46 13.04 -3.57 -7.94
C PRO A 46 11.93 -4.24 -8.79
N PRO A 47 11.91 -4.05 -10.12
CA PRO A 47 10.96 -4.72 -11.00
C PRO A 47 11.00 -6.25 -10.84
N HIS A 48 9.82 -6.87 -10.70
CA HIS A 48 9.65 -8.30 -10.47
C HIS A 48 8.23 -8.74 -10.87
N GLU A 49 7.99 -10.05 -10.92
CA GLU A 49 6.64 -10.60 -11.00
C GLU A 49 5.98 -10.55 -9.61
N GLU A 50 4.77 -10.00 -9.53
CA GLU A 50 4.08 -9.77 -8.27
C GLU A 50 3.39 -11.03 -7.75
N LEU A 51 4.02 -11.69 -6.78
CA LEU A 51 3.43 -12.79 -6.03
C LEU A 51 2.73 -12.29 -4.78
N LYS A 52 1.68 -13.00 -4.35
CA LYS A 52 0.93 -12.64 -3.13
C LYS A 52 1.74 -12.70 -1.85
N ILE A 53 2.84 -13.44 -1.84
CA ILE A 53 3.75 -13.50 -0.69
C ILE A 53 4.69 -12.28 -0.61
N ASP A 54 4.95 -11.61 -1.74
CA ASP A 54 5.91 -10.52 -1.78
C ASP A 54 5.27 -9.27 -1.19
N HIS A 55 4.10 -8.91 -1.71
CA HIS A 55 3.33 -7.74 -1.32
C HIS A 55 1.83 -8.03 -1.22
N ASP A 56 1.17 -7.44 -0.23
CA ASP A 56 -0.28 -7.46 -0.13
C ASP A 56 -0.90 -6.29 -0.92
N HIS A 57 -1.55 -6.61 -2.05
CA HIS A 57 -2.21 -5.66 -2.94
C HIS A 57 -3.74 -5.69 -2.86
N LYS A 58 -4.31 -6.22 -1.76
CA LYS A 58 -5.78 -6.31 -1.61
C LYS A 58 -6.45 -4.93 -1.64
N ASP A 59 -5.92 -4.02 -0.85
CA ASP A 59 -6.32 -2.64 -0.61
C ASP A 59 -5.09 -1.74 -0.67
N VAL A 60 -5.33 -0.44 -0.85
CA VAL A 60 -4.29 0.58 -0.91
C VAL A 60 -4.39 1.45 0.33
N ASP A 61 -3.37 1.44 1.16
CA ASP A 61 -3.26 2.34 2.31
C ASP A 61 -2.56 3.64 1.91
N LEU A 62 -3.23 4.76 2.16
CA LEU A 62 -2.80 6.10 1.79
C LEU A 62 -2.82 7.02 3.01
N PHE A 63 -1.75 7.79 3.21
CA PHE A 63 -1.76 8.93 4.12
C PHE A 63 -1.89 10.23 3.34
N VAL A 64 -2.68 11.16 3.87
CA VAL A 64 -2.82 12.51 3.34
C VAL A 64 -2.68 13.51 4.48
N ALA A 65 -1.94 14.59 4.23
CA ALA A 65 -1.83 15.69 5.18
C ALA A 65 -3.23 16.30 5.41
N PRO A 66 -3.64 16.60 6.66
CA PRO A 66 -4.98 17.13 6.96
C PRO A 66 -5.39 18.33 6.10
N GLU A 67 -4.47 19.26 5.87
CA GLU A 67 -4.68 20.46 5.06
C GLU A 67 -4.91 20.19 3.57
N ARG A 68 -4.53 19.00 3.07
CA ARG A 68 -4.71 18.57 1.68
C ARG A 68 -5.88 17.62 1.49
N PHE A 69 -6.56 17.23 2.57
CA PHE A 69 -7.61 16.23 2.49
C PHE A 69 -8.79 16.68 1.62
N ALA A 70 -9.19 17.95 1.71
CA ALA A 70 -10.25 18.51 0.87
C ALA A 70 -9.90 18.45 -0.62
N GLU A 71 -8.64 18.75 -0.98
CA GLU A 71 -8.13 18.64 -2.34
C GLU A 71 -8.16 17.18 -2.83
N LEU A 72 -7.73 16.24 -1.99
CA LEU A 72 -7.81 14.81 -2.29
C LEU A 72 -9.25 14.35 -2.58
N ILE A 73 -10.24 14.79 -1.80
CA ILE A 73 -11.64 14.43 -2.03
C ILE A 73 -12.12 14.89 -3.41
N GLN A 74 -11.73 16.09 -3.84
CA GLN A 74 -12.08 16.60 -5.17
C GLN A 74 -11.47 15.73 -6.27
N VAL A 75 -10.19 15.39 -6.15
CA VAL A 75 -9.51 14.51 -7.12
C VAL A 75 -10.15 13.11 -7.14
N LEU A 76 -10.40 12.51 -5.97
CA LEU A 76 -11.06 11.21 -5.87
C LEU A 76 -12.43 11.21 -6.56
N THR A 77 -13.24 12.23 -6.28
CA THR A 77 -14.58 12.37 -6.86
C THR A 77 -14.52 12.53 -8.38
N ALA A 78 -13.66 13.43 -8.88
CA ALA A 78 -13.46 13.65 -10.32
C ALA A 78 -12.98 12.38 -11.04
N ARG A 79 -12.26 11.50 -10.33
CA ARG A 79 -11.77 10.23 -10.86
C ARG A 79 -12.76 9.07 -10.68
N GLY A 80 -13.95 9.31 -10.11
CA GLY A 80 -15.00 8.31 -9.97
C GLY A 80 -14.86 7.38 -8.75
N PHE A 81 -14.08 7.77 -7.74
CA PHE A 81 -14.10 7.09 -6.45
C PHE A 81 -15.33 7.51 -5.65
N ALA A 82 -16.02 6.53 -5.08
CA ALA A 82 -17.13 6.74 -4.15
C ALA A 82 -16.69 6.41 -2.72
N ARG A 83 -17.16 7.22 -1.75
CA ARG A 83 -16.95 6.91 -0.33
C ARG A 83 -17.72 5.65 0.04
N ILE A 84 -17.06 4.75 0.77
CA ILE A 84 -17.64 3.52 1.29
C ILE A 84 -17.67 3.61 2.81
N TRP A 85 -18.84 3.40 3.40
CA TRP A 85 -18.97 3.35 4.85
C TRP A 85 -18.37 2.06 5.40
N THR A 86 -17.64 2.18 6.50
CA THR A 86 -17.02 1.07 7.24
C THR A 86 -17.37 1.17 8.71
N ARG A 87 -17.14 0.08 9.46
CA ARG A 87 -17.28 0.10 10.93
C ARG A 87 -16.41 1.15 11.62
N PHE A 88 -15.33 1.60 10.98
CA PHE A 88 -14.40 2.59 11.54
C PHE A 88 -14.92 4.02 11.37
N ASP A 89 -15.85 4.28 10.45
CA ASP A 89 -16.48 5.60 10.31
C ASP A 89 -17.30 5.98 11.57
N ALA A 90 -17.69 5.00 12.40
CA ALA A 90 -18.38 5.24 13.67
C ALA A 90 -17.44 5.67 14.81
N THR A 91 -16.14 5.39 14.71
CA THR A 91 -15.19 5.52 15.82
C THR A 91 -13.94 6.33 15.49
N SER A 92 -13.64 6.54 14.21
CA SER A 92 -12.47 7.29 13.75
C SER A 92 -12.91 8.55 13.01
N THR A 93 -12.26 9.67 13.33
CA THR A 93 -12.40 10.93 12.60
C THR A 93 -11.36 11.11 11.51
N ASN A 94 -10.38 10.21 11.42
CA ASN A 94 -9.19 10.36 10.57
C ASN A 94 -9.03 9.23 9.55
N PHE A 95 -10.05 8.38 9.39
CA PHE A 95 -10.03 7.26 8.44
C PHE A 95 -11.24 7.31 7.53
N TYR A 96 -11.01 7.11 6.24
CA TYR A 96 -12.04 7.10 5.22
C TYR A 96 -11.73 6.05 4.16
N ARG A 97 -12.72 5.24 3.79
CA ARG A 97 -12.58 4.28 2.70
C ARG A 97 -13.25 4.81 1.43
N TYR A 98 -12.56 4.65 0.32
CA TYR A 98 -13.08 4.92 -1.01
C TYR A 98 -12.96 3.69 -1.90
N ALA A 99 -13.86 3.54 -2.86
CA ALA A 99 -13.75 2.50 -3.86
C ALA A 99 -14.09 3.04 -5.24
N LYS A 100 -13.38 2.52 -6.24
CA LYS A 100 -13.68 2.69 -7.65
C LYS A 100 -13.86 1.31 -8.28
N TYR A 101 -14.95 1.17 -9.01
CA TYR A 101 -15.28 -0.04 -9.76
C TYR A 101 -14.97 0.22 -11.23
N LEU A 102 -14.12 -0.61 -11.81
CA LEU A 102 -13.70 -0.58 -13.20
C LEU A 102 -13.99 -1.94 -13.81
N GLU A 103 -14.11 -2.00 -15.13
CA GLU A 103 -14.14 -3.28 -15.83
C GLU A 103 -12.84 -4.04 -15.51
N GLY A 104 -12.98 -5.25 -14.96
CA GLY A 104 -11.84 -6.10 -14.58
C GLY A 104 -11.16 -5.77 -13.25
N ALA A 105 -11.50 -4.68 -12.56
CA ALA A 105 -10.83 -4.32 -11.30
C ALA A 105 -11.71 -3.55 -10.30
N LYS A 106 -11.45 -3.79 -9.02
CA LYS A 106 -11.91 -2.93 -7.92
C LYS A 106 -10.68 -2.37 -7.22
N VAL A 107 -10.60 -1.05 -7.15
CA VAL A 107 -9.58 -0.32 -6.40
C VAL A 107 -10.21 0.15 -5.09
N ILE A 108 -9.64 -0.25 -3.97
CA ILE A 108 -10.08 0.16 -2.62
C ILE A 108 -8.95 1.01 -2.04
N LEU A 109 -9.29 2.20 -1.56
CA LEU A 109 -8.37 3.12 -0.93
C LEU A 109 -8.77 3.32 0.53
N ASP A 110 -7.84 3.07 1.42
CA ASP A 110 -7.90 3.33 2.84
C ASP A 110 -7.12 4.60 3.13
N VAL A 111 -7.84 5.71 3.33
CA VAL A 111 -7.29 7.04 3.45
C VAL A 111 -7.21 7.44 4.92
N PHE A 112 -5.98 7.59 5.41
CA PHE A 112 -5.66 8.06 6.75
C PHE A 112 -5.27 9.54 6.69
N VAL A 113 -6.03 10.38 7.38
CA VAL A 113 -5.83 11.84 7.41
C VAL A 113 -4.88 12.19 8.56
N ARG A 114 -3.58 12.12 8.28
CA ARG A 114 -2.50 12.53 9.19
C ARG A 114 -1.18 12.70 8.44
N ASN A 115 -0.28 13.49 9.01
CA ASN A 115 1.11 13.53 8.58
C ASN A 115 1.86 12.27 9.03
N VAL A 116 2.78 11.80 8.21
CA VAL A 116 3.60 10.61 8.47
C VAL A 116 5.01 10.80 7.93
N PRO A 117 6.06 10.34 8.64
CA PRO A 117 7.41 10.27 8.08
C PRO A 117 7.40 9.53 6.74
N SER A 118 8.03 10.13 5.75
CA SER A 118 7.97 9.66 4.36
C SER A 118 9.28 9.87 3.63
N VAL A 119 9.47 9.11 2.57
CA VAL A 119 10.62 9.18 1.66
C VAL A 119 10.12 9.18 0.22
N GLN A 120 10.83 9.89 -0.65
CA GLN A 120 10.57 9.91 -2.08
C GLN A 120 11.25 8.72 -2.75
N VAL A 121 10.50 7.95 -3.54
CA VAL A 121 10.97 6.78 -4.30
C VAL A 121 10.45 6.91 -5.73
N GLY A 122 11.33 7.31 -6.65
CA GLY A 122 10.92 7.70 -7.99
C GLY A 122 9.92 8.88 -7.93
N ASP A 123 8.77 8.72 -8.58
CA ASP A 123 7.65 9.66 -8.57
C ASP A 123 6.69 9.48 -7.39
N MET A 124 6.87 8.44 -6.57
CA MET A 124 5.98 8.12 -5.47
C MET A 124 6.56 8.57 -4.12
N ARG A 125 5.71 9.14 -3.27
CA ARG A 125 6.02 9.29 -1.84
C ARG A 125 5.50 8.08 -1.09
N VAL A 126 6.36 7.44 -0.31
CA VAL A 126 6.01 6.27 0.51
C VAL A 126 6.32 6.55 1.98
N VAL A 127 5.61 5.87 2.89
CA VAL A 127 5.95 5.91 4.32
C VAL A 127 7.38 5.43 4.49
N GLU A 128 8.16 6.13 5.30
CA GLU A 128 9.55 5.74 5.59
C GLU A 128 9.62 4.28 6.09
N PRO A 129 10.53 3.43 5.59
CA PRO A 129 10.53 2.00 5.90
C PRO A 129 10.49 1.64 7.38
N ALA A 130 11.24 2.36 8.23
CA ALA A 130 11.24 2.12 9.68
C ALA A 130 9.87 2.42 10.29
N THR A 131 9.24 3.51 9.87
CA THR A 131 7.88 3.89 10.28
C THR A 131 6.85 2.91 9.75
N LEU A 132 6.94 2.51 8.47
CA LEU A 132 6.02 1.56 7.83
C LEU A 132 5.99 0.22 8.57
N LEU A 133 7.15 -0.26 9.06
CA LEU A 133 7.23 -1.48 9.87
C LEU A 133 6.50 -1.41 11.22
N THR A 134 6.25 -0.21 11.76
CA THR A 134 5.49 -0.02 13.01
C THR A 134 3.97 -0.16 12.82
N PHE A 135 3.47 -0.10 11.58
CA PHE A 135 2.04 -0.19 11.27
C PHE A 135 1.55 -1.64 11.20
N TYR A 136 2.45 -2.60 11.08
CA TYR A 136 2.12 -4.02 11.05
C TYR A 136 1.73 -4.55 12.43
N GLY A 137 0.57 -5.20 12.50
CA GLY A 137 -0.06 -5.63 13.76
C GLY A 137 -1.09 -4.64 14.31
N ASP A 138 -1.22 -3.46 13.70
CA ASP A 138 -2.23 -2.44 14.05
C ASP A 138 -3.05 -2.05 12.81
N ILE A 139 -2.45 -1.30 11.88
CA ILE A 139 -3.08 -0.83 10.64
C ILE A 139 -3.00 -1.92 9.57
N HIS A 140 -1.84 -2.59 9.46
CA HIS A 140 -1.60 -3.62 8.44
C HIS A 140 -1.69 -5.01 9.06
N SER A 141 -2.50 -5.87 8.43
CA SER A 141 -2.85 -7.18 8.99
C SER A 141 -1.81 -8.29 8.81
N THR A 142 -0.79 -8.11 7.97
CA THR A 142 0.13 -9.18 7.54
C THR A 142 1.58 -8.75 7.68
N ASP A 143 2.28 -9.26 8.69
CA ASP A 143 3.66 -8.89 9.03
C ASP A 143 4.71 -9.93 8.57
N ASP A 144 4.28 -10.96 7.84
CA ASP A 144 5.07 -12.10 7.38
C ASP A 144 5.35 -12.12 5.88
N CYS A 145 4.98 -11.06 5.13
CA CYS A 145 5.32 -10.96 3.72
C CYS A 145 6.84 -10.78 3.51
N VAL A 146 7.34 -11.19 2.34
CA VAL A 146 8.79 -11.19 2.03
C VAL A 146 9.40 -9.82 2.25
N SER A 147 8.74 -8.77 1.76
CA SER A 147 9.21 -7.38 1.89
C SER A 147 9.34 -6.94 3.34
N VAL A 148 8.38 -7.25 4.21
CA VAL A 148 8.42 -6.87 5.63
C VAL A 148 9.56 -7.58 6.34
N LEU A 149 9.70 -8.89 6.14
CA LEU A 149 10.76 -9.69 6.76
C LEU A 149 12.15 -9.25 6.29
N ALA A 150 12.31 -8.97 4.98
CA ALA A 150 13.55 -8.48 4.41
C ALA A 150 13.91 -7.08 4.92
N ALA A 151 12.94 -6.15 4.94
CA ALA A 151 13.14 -4.79 5.43
C ALA A 151 13.58 -4.77 6.89
N ARG A 152 12.98 -5.60 7.77
CA ARG A 152 13.41 -5.75 9.17
C ARG A 152 14.89 -6.15 9.26
N LYS A 153 15.32 -7.14 8.48
CA LYS A 153 16.72 -7.63 8.47
C LYS A 153 17.70 -6.58 7.94
N LEU A 154 17.32 -5.84 6.90
CA LEU A 154 18.16 -4.81 6.30
C LEU A 154 18.34 -3.61 7.24
N LEU A 155 17.24 -3.13 7.82
CA LEU A 155 17.26 -1.99 8.75
C LEU A 155 18.01 -2.32 10.04
N ALA A 156 17.91 -3.56 10.55
CA ALA A 156 18.72 -4.01 11.68
C ALA A 156 20.24 -3.96 11.42
N ARG A 157 20.64 -3.96 10.14
CA ARG A 157 22.04 -3.82 9.69
C ARG A 157 22.39 -2.38 9.29
N GLY A 158 21.48 -1.42 9.47
CA GLY A 158 21.65 -0.04 9.01
C GLY A 158 21.58 0.12 7.48
N ILE A 159 21.00 -0.85 6.77
CA ILE A 159 20.92 -0.84 5.30
C ILE A 159 19.51 -0.39 4.88
N SER A 160 19.44 0.60 3.99
CA SER A 160 18.17 1.00 3.38
C SER A 160 17.57 -0.13 2.52
N PRO A 161 16.27 -0.45 2.69
CA PRO A 161 15.60 -1.48 1.91
C PRO A 161 15.21 -1.04 0.50
N ILE A 162 15.20 0.26 0.21
CA ILE A 162 14.77 0.79 -1.10
C ILE A 162 15.67 0.22 -2.21
N GLY A 163 15.04 -0.32 -3.25
CA GLY A 163 15.69 -0.91 -4.43
C GLY A 163 16.39 -2.25 -4.17
N ARG A 164 16.24 -2.85 -2.98
CA ARG A 164 16.91 -4.10 -2.62
C ARG A 164 16.13 -5.30 -3.14
N LYS A 165 16.82 -6.18 -3.86
CA LYS A 165 16.25 -7.45 -4.37
C LYS A 165 15.70 -8.34 -3.26
N GLU A 166 16.23 -8.20 -2.05
CA GLU A 166 15.79 -8.92 -0.86
C GLU A 166 14.31 -8.68 -0.56
N LEU A 167 13.73 -7.54 -0.96
CA LEU A 167 12.30 -7.26 -0.81
C LEU A 167 11.41 -8.26 -1.58
N VAL A 168 11.94 -8.90 -2.61
CA VAL A 168 11.22 -9.82 -3.50
C VAL A 168 11.94 -11.16 -3.64
N THR A 169 12.89 -11.42 -2.75
CA THR A 169 13.63 -12.67 -2.70
C THR A 169 13.30 -13.38 -1.40
N ARG A 170 12.63 -14.53 -1.49
CA ARG A 170 12.32 -15.33 -0.31
C ARG A 170 13.58 -15.61 0.51
N PRO A 171 13.54 -15.42 1.84
CA PRO A 171 14.57 -15.97 2.71
C PRO A 171 14.63 -17.50 2.50
N ARG A 172 15.81 -18.03 2.25
CA ARG A 172 16.06 -19.48 2.32
C ARG A 172 16.02 -19.95 3.77
#